data_AF-A0A7C5BVU9-F1
#
_entry.id   AF-A0A7C5BVU9-F1
#
_cell.length_a   1.000
_cell.length_b   1.000
_cell.length_c   1.000
_cell.angle_alpha   90.00
_cell.angle_beta   90.00
_cell.angle_gamma   90.00
#
_symmetry.space_group_name_H-M   'P 1'
#
loop_
_entity.id
_entity.type
_entity.pdbx_description
1 polymer ?
#
loop_
_entity_poly.entity_id
_entity_poly.type
_entity_poly.pdbx_seq_one_letter_code
_entity_poly.pdbx_strand_id
1 'polypeptide(L)' 'MFDTIAVVGATGAVGRLICRLLEERNFPHRQIRFFASKRSLGKTVTFRGKEDPAEELRPAAFHGVPPENGR' A
#
# COMPACT_ATOMS: atom_id res chain seq x y z
N MET A 1 -15.14 4.85 5.98
CA MET A 1 -13.96 5.40 5.27
C MET A 1 -12.75 4.98 6.07
N PHE A 2 -11.75 4.39 5.44
CA PHE A 2 -10.53 3.95 6.11
C PHE A 2 -9.56 5.12 6.23
N ASP A 3 -8.90 5.27 7.39
CA ASP A 3 -7.90 6.33 7.55
C ASP A 3 -6.66 5.99 6.70
N THR A 4 -6.02 4.85 6.95
CA THR A 4 -4.86 4.40 6.17
C THR A 4 -5.04 2.96 5.66
N ILE A 5 -4.69 2.72 4.40
CA ILE A 5 -4.57 1.38 3.82
C ILE A 5 -3.09 1.07 3.59
N ALA A 6 -2.63 -0.08 4.06
CA ALA A 6 -1.30 -0.60 3.79
C ALA A 6 -1.38 -1.81 2.86
N VAL A 7 -0.75 -1.72 1.68
CA VAL A 7 -0.64 -2.86 0.76
C VAL A 7 0.77 -3.45 0.85
N VAL A 8 0.87 -4.61 1.48
CA VAL A 8 2.14 -5.35 1.59
C VAL A 8 2.35 -6.23 0.37
N GLY A 9 3.55 -6.20 -0.20
CA GLY A 9 3.86 -6.90 -1.45
C GLY A 9 3.24 -6.22 -2.67
N ALA A 10 3.04 -4.90 -2.62
CA ALA A 10 2.39 -4.12 -3.68
C ALA A 10 3.07 -4.26 -5.05
N THR A 11 4.37 -4.54 -5.08
CA THR A 11 5.16 -4.79 -6.31
C THR A 11 5.08 -6.24 -6.82
N GLY A 12 4.30 -7.10 -6.16
CA GLY A 12 4.07 -8.50 -6.55
C GLY A 12 2.86 -8.65 -7.47
N ALA A 13 2.64 -9.86 -8.00
CA ALA A 13 1.49 -10.14 -8.87
C ALA A 13 0.15 -9.89 -8.13
N VAL A 14 0.00 -10.45 -6.94
CA VAL A 14 -1.21 -10.27 -6.10
C VAL A 14 -1.35 -8.81 -5.64
N GLY A 15 -0.25 -8.18 -5.19
CA GLY A 15 -0.29 -6.79 -4.72
C GLY A 15 -0.77 -5.81 -5.79
N ARG A 16 -0.32 -5.97 -7.05
CA ARG A 16 -0.80 -5.18 -8.19
C ARG A 16 -2.29 -5.40 -8.47
N LEU A 17 -2.77 -6.65 -8.37
CA LEU A 17 -4.20 -6.95 -8.50
C LEU A 17 -5.02 -6.27 -7.41
N ILE A 18 -4.55 -6.29 -6.16
CA ILE A 18 -5.21 -5.58 -5.06
C ILE A 18 -5.26 -4.06 -5.33
N CYS A 19 -4.16 -3.45 -5.76
CA CYS A 19 -4.12 -2.02 -6.08
C CYS A 19 -5.17 -1.67 -7.16
N ARG A 20 -5.22 -2.46 -8.23
CA ARG A 20 -6.20 -2.29 -9.30
C ARG A 20 -7.64 -2.42 -8.80
N LEU A 21 -7.92 -3.41 -7.95
CA LEU A 21 -9.27 -3.59 -7.37
C LEU A 21 -9.65 -2.41 -6.47
N LEU A 22 -8.72 -1.87 -5.69
CA LEU A 22 -8.96 -0.68 -4.86
C LEU A 22 -9.27 0.56 -5.71
N GLU A 23 -8.63 0.72 -6.86
CA GLU A 23 -8.92 1.78 -7.82
C GLU A 23 -10.30 1.59 -8.47
N GLU A 24 -10.55 0.42 -9.06
CA GLU A 24 -11.79 0.10 -9.79
C GLU A 24 -13.03 0.28 -8.90
N ARG A 25 -12.90 -0.02 -7.60
CA ARG A 25 -13.98 0.13 -6.62
C ARG A 25 -14.05 1.51 -5.99
N ASN A 26 -13.17 2.45 -6.35
CA ASN A 26 -13.02 3.74 -5.69
C ASN A 26 -12.98 3.60 -4.17
N PHE A 27 -12.20 2.62 -3.68
CA PHE A 27 -12.27 2.19 -2.29
C PHE A 27 -11.99 3.37 -1.34
N PRO A 28 -12.86 3.65 -0.35
CA PRO A 28 -12.80 4.90 0.41
C PRO A 28 -11.66 4.89 1.43
N HIS A 29 -10.61 5.67 1.17
CA HIS A 29 -9.46 5.83 2.06
C HIS A 29 -8.98 7.28 2.12
N ARG A 30 -8.33 7.67 3.23
CA ARG A 30 -7.65 8.96 3.36
C ARG A 30 -6.20 8.88 2.87
N GLN A 31 -5.49 7.79 3.22
CA GLN A 31 -4.13 7.52 2.80
C GLN A 31 -3.97 6.06 2.34
N ILE A 32 -3.11 5.82 1.35
CA ILE A 32 -2.65 4.48 0.98
C ILE A 32 -1.13 4.45 0.98
N ARG A 33 -0.55 3.35 1.48
CA ARG A 33 0.90 3.13 1.54
C ARG A 33 1.24 1.77 0.94
N PHE A 34 2.30 1.74 0.16
CA PHE A 34 2.75 0.55 -0.57
C PHE A 34 4.04 0.04 0.03
N PHE A 35 4.09 -1.24 0.39
CA PHE A 35 5.27 -1.86 0.97
C PHE A 35 5.76 -3.01 0.10
N ALA A 36 7.07 -3.16 0.03
CA ALA A 36 7.73 -4.26 -0.66
C ALA A 36 8.90 -4.80 0.18
N SER A 37 9.33 -6.02 -0.12
CA SER A 37 10.54 -6.58 0.50
C SER A 37 11.78 -5.77 0.08
N LYS A 38 12.84 -5.82 0.89
CA LYS A 38 14.13 -5.15 0.63
C LYS A 38 14.67 -5.37 -0.79
N ARG A 39 14.55 -6.59 -1.33
CA ARG A 39 14.97 -6.95 -2.70
C ARG A 39 14.18 -6.26 -3.82
N SER A 40 13.04 -5.67 -3.49
CA SER A 40 12.12 -5.00 -4.40
C SER A 40 12.09 -3.48 -4.20
N LEU A 41 12.99 -2.94 -3.38
CA LEU A 41 13.12 -1.49 -3.20
C LEU A 41 13.46 -0.80 -4.52
N GLY A 42 12.94 0.42 -4.68
CA GLY A 42 13.09 1.20 -5.91
C GLY A 42 12.08 0.84 -7.00
N LYS A 43 11.26 -0.20 -6.82
CA LYS A 43 10.11 -0.45 -7.70
C LYS A 43 8.95 0.47 -7.35
N THR A 44 8.25 0.92 -8.36
CA THR A 44 7.05 1.74 -8.24
C THR A 44 5.79 0.88 -8.31
N VAL A 45 4.71 1.42 -7.77
CA VAL A 45 3.35 0.92 -7.89
C VAL A 45 2.54 2.00 -8.58
N THR A 46 1.88 1.66 -9.68
CA THR A 46 0.93 2.59 -10.31
C THR A 46 -0.39 2.55 -9.55
N PHE A 47 -0.80 3.69 -9.01
CA PHE A 47 -2.08 3.86 -8.33
C PHE A 47 -2.68 5.24 -8.66
N ARG A 48 -3.94 5.24 -9.08
CA ARG A 48 -4.70 6.38 -9.61
C ARG A 48 -3.95 7.16 -10.69
N GLY A 49 -3.31 6.44 -11.60
CA GLY A 49 -2.50 7.00 -12.69
C GLY A 49 -1.20 7.68 -12.24
N LYS A 50 -0.79 7.51 -10.98
CA LYS A 50 0.48 8.02 -10.43
C LYS A 50 1.40 6.86 -10.11
N GLU A 51 2.71 7.08 -10.22
CA GLU A 51 3.71 6.12 -9.76
C GLU A 51 4.16 6.47 -8.34
N ASP A 52 3.85 5.60 -7.40
CA ASP A 52 4.25 5.72 -6.01
C ASP A 52 5.39 4.73 -5.70
N PRO A 53 6.50 5.15 -5.09
CA PRO A 53 7.57 4.24 -4.70
C PRO A 53 7.10 3.31 -3.58
N ALA A 54 7.44 2.02 -3.69
CA ALA A 54 7.18 1.07 -2.61
C ALA A 54 8.20 1.24 -1.48
N GLU A 55 7.71 1.42 -0.26
CA GLU A 55 8.50 1.52 0.96
C GLU A 55 9.02 0.13 1.38
N GLU A 56 10.14 0.09 2.11
CA GLU A 56 10.64 -1.19 2.63
C GLU A 56 9.75 -1.71 3.76
N LEU A 57 9.34 -2.97 3.63
CA LEU A 57 8.67 -3.68 4.70
C LEU A 57 9.67 -4.00 5.83
N ARG A 58 9.56 -3.25 6.93
CA ARG A 58 10.30 -3.43 8.18
C ARG A 58 9.32 -3.38 9.36
N PRO A 59 9.66 -3.88 10.55
CA PRO A 59 8.78 -3.79 11.72
C PRO A 59 8.26 -2.37 12.00
N ALA A 60 9.13 -1.36 11.84
CA ALA A 60 8.76 0.05 12.03
C ALA A 60 7.92 0.67 10.89
N ALA A 61 7.75 -0.02 9.76
CA ALA A 61 7.06 0.51 8.58
C ALA A 61 5.58 0.86 8.86
N PHE A 62 5.00 0.22 9.87
CA PHE A 62 3.61 0.40 10.28
C PHE A 62 3.37 1.52 11.30
N HIS A 63 4.39 2.31 11.71
CA HIS A 63 4.19 3.41 12.67
C HIS A 63 3.14 4.47 12.23
N GLY A 64 2.83 4.56 10.93
CA GLY A 64 1.76 5.42 10.37
C GLY A 64 0.54 4.65 9.86
N VAL A 65 0.42 3.37 10.19
CA VAL A 65 -0.71 2.51 9.83
C VAL A 65 -1.33 2.04 11.15
N PRO A 66 -2.26 2.81 11.73
CA PRO A 66 -2.88 2.43 12.99
C PRO A 66 -3.61 1.09 12.83
N PRO A 67 -3.62 0.23 13.86
CA PRO A 67 -4.49 -0.94 13.84
C PRO A 67 -5.94 -0.50 13.63
N GLU A 68 -6.73 -1.36 12.96
CA GLU A 68 -8.12 -1.09 12.57
C GLU A 68 -9.02 -0.62 13.73
N ASN A 69 -8.64 -0.97 14.96
CA ASN A 69 -9.22 -0.44 16.18
C ASN A 69 -8.12 0.33 16.92
N GLY A 70 -8.25 1.67 17.01
CA GLY A 70 -7.49 2.50 17.95
C GLY A 70 -7.90 2.25 19.41
N ARG A 71 -7.87 0.99 19.83
CA ARG A 71 -7.75 0.50 21.21
C ARG A 71 -6.49 -0.33 21.30
#